data_AF-A0A5N6J688-F1
#
_entry.id   AF-A0A5N6J688-F1
#
_cell.length_a   1.000
_cell.length_b   1.000
_cell.length_c   1.000
_cell.angle_alpha   90.00
_cell.angle_beta   90.00
_cell.angle_gamma   90.00
#
_symmetry.space_group_name_H-M   'P 1'
#
loop_
_entity.id
_entity.type
_entity.pdbx_description
1 polymer ?
#
loop_
_entity_poly.entity_id
_entity_poly.type
_entity_poly.pdbx_seq_one_letter_code
_entity_poly.pdbx_strand_id
1 'polypeptide(L)'
;MSQETSLNKMRTSGTKGERLDNLLQFLETHPISKETLDHFAYRAIPTYGRVRKSDSSEDYLFAQTMNTPTTIPHFLTLQRKDFSPPPESPRGTISQSAGLRTTPYRAPEYPDCITLLGLGSAALDGHYGILHGGIAGAILDETLGLTASLHLAPRSQRGLLGFTASLNVTYRAPVPTPSTVAVRSWVEAREGRKWVCRGQIVDADGVVLTEAEALMLTKVQRSTL
;
A
#
# COMPACT_ATOMS: atom_id res chain seq x y z
N MET A 1 -7.03 29.95 -43.35
CA MET A 1 -7.88 28.82 -43.79
C MET A 1 -7.06 28.06 -44.84
N SER A 2 -6.52 26.86 -44.65
CA SER A 2 -6.98 25.70 -43.88
C SER A 2 -5.77 24.80 -43.58
N GLN A 3 -5.36 24.70 -42.32
CA GLN A 3 -4.39 23.68 -41.84
C GLN A 3 -5.00 22.81 -40.73
N GLU A 4 -6.30 22.89 -40.51
CA GLU A 4 -6.95 22.36 -39.30
C GLU A 4 -7.59 20.96 -39.45
N THR A 5 -7.55 20.34 -40.63
CA THR A 5 -8.44 19.19 -40.89
C THR A 5 -7.76 17.82 -41.01
N SER A 6 -6.44 17.68 -40.80
CA SER A 6 -5.77 16.38 -40.99
C SER A 6 -4.99 15.82 -39.80
N LEU A 7 -5.01 16.47 -38.63
CA LEU A 7 -4.39 15.93 -37.40
C LEU A 7 -5.36 15.15 -36.49
N ASN A 8 -6.63 15.00 -36.88
CA ASN A 8 -7.68 14.45 -36.00
C ASN A 8 -8.00 12.96 -36.22
N LYS A 9 -7.10 12.17 -36.81
CA LYS A 9 -7.25 10.70 -36.92
C LYS A 9 -5.97 9.96 -36.55
N MET A 10 -5.61 9.96 -35.27
CA MET A 10 -4.88 8.87 -34.59
C MET A 10 -4.71 9.20 -33.09
N ARG A 11 -5.82 9.27 -32.35
CA ARG A 11 -5.83 9.14 -30.88
C ARG A 11 -6.29 7.72 -30.53
N THR A 12 -5.42 6.77 -30.81
CA THR A 12 -5.45 5.42 -30.25
C THR A 12 -5.03 5.48 -28.78
N SER A 13 -6.00 5.17 -27.91
CA SER A 13 -5.89 4.39 -26.67
C SER A 13 -4.60 4.49 -25.83
N GLY A 14 -4.74 5.08 -24.64
CA GLY A 14 -4.00 4.72 -23.43
C GLY A 14 -2.54 5.15 -23.35
N THR A 15 -2.30 6.44 -23.15
CA THR A 15 -0.96 7.01 -22.96
C THR A 15 -0.34 6.64 -21.59
N LYS A 16 0.80 5.95 -21.65
CA LYS A 16 1.73 5.58 -20.56
C LYS A 16 2.37 6.77 -19.80
N GLY A 17 1.88 8.00 -19.99
CA GLY A 17 2.53 9.25 -19.55
C GLY A 17 1.94 9.91 -18.30
N GLU A 18 0.65 9.76 -18.02
CA GLU A 18 -0.05 10.55 -16.98
C GLU A 18 0.21 10.07 -15.53
N ARG A 19 0.98 8.99 -15.33
CA ARG A 19 1.21 8.40 -14.01
C ARG A 19 2.36 9.01 -13.22
N LEU A 20 3.27 9.74 -13.88
CA LEU A 20 4.43 10.34 -13.22
C LEU A 20 4.21 11.81 -12.82
N ASP A 21 3.30 12.53 -13.49
CA ASP A 21 3.13 13.98 -13.28
C ASP A 21 2.60 14.32 -11.87
N ASN A 22 1.79 13.42 -11.30
CA ASN A 22 1.27 13.56 -9.94
C ASN A 22 2.30 13.24 -8.84
N LEU A 23 3.44 12.63 -9.20
CA LEU A 23 4.49 12.28 -8.23
C LEU A 23 5.22 13.54 -7.76
N LEU A 24 5.57 14.46 -8.67
CA LEU A 24 6.27 15.68 -8.31
C LEU A 24 5.39 16.60 -7.45
N GLN A 25 4.13 16.80 -7.84
CA GLN A 25 3.17 17.59 -7.05
C GLN A 25 2.90 16.98 -5.66
N PHE A 26 2.82 15.66 -5.56
CA PHE A 26 2.70 14.96 -4.29
C PHE A 26 3.94 15.18 -3.39
N LEU A 27 5.14 15.17 -3.97
CA LEU A 27 6.40 15.41 -3.24
C LEU A 27 6.66 16.89 -2.93
N GLU A 28 6.06 17.79 -3.70
CA GLU A 28 6.10 19.24 -3.43
C GLU A 28 5.13 19.64 -2.32
N THR A 29 4.02 18.91 -2.15
CA THR A 29 2.99 19.20 -1.12
C THR A 29 3.22 18.48 0.21
N HIS A 30 4.23 17.60 0.30
CA HIS A 30 4.61 16.89 1.51
C HIS A 30 6.10 17.09 1.79
N PRO A 31 6.51 17.38 3.04
CA PRO A 31 7.92 17.59 3.39
C PRO A 31 8.72 16.27 3.44
N ILE A 32 8.45 15.35 2.51
CA ILE A 32 9.37 14.26 2.19
C ILE A 32 10.25 14.82 1.09
N SER A 33 11.38 15.43 1.48
CA SER A 33 12.28 16.03 0.52
C SER A 33 12.64 15.05 -0.60
N LYS A 34 12.90 15.56 -1.80
CA LYS A 34 13.44 14.74 -2.91
C LYS A 34 14.70 13.98 -2.47
N GLU A 35 15.49 14.55 -1.56
CA GLU A 35 16.65 13.92 -0.89
C GLU A 35 16.27 12.76 0.06
N THR A 36 15.07 12.76 0.66
CA THR A 36 14.54 11.65 1.47
C THR A 36 14.04 10.48 0.61
N LEU A 37 13.59 10.75 -0.61
CA LEU A 37 13.32 9.71 -1.61
C LEU A 37 14.59 9.21 -2.32
N ASP A 38 15.55 10.10 -2.53
CA ASP A 38 16.89 9.79 -3.03
C ASP A 38 17.80 9.16 -1.97
N HIS A 39 17.38 9.13 -0.70
CA HIS A 39 18.04 8.36 0.35
C HIS A 39 18.08 6.90 -0.13
N PHE A 40 19.27 6.43 -0.48
CA PHE A 40 19.59 5.22 -1.25
C PHE A 40 18.87 3.92 -0.84
N ALA A 41 18.15 3.90 0.29
CA ALA A 41 17.43 2.77 0.84
C ALA A 41 16.11 2.43 0.13
N TYR A 42 15.44 3.32 -0.63
CA TYR A 42 14.13 3.01 -1.24
C TYR A 42 14.09 3.14 -2.75
N ARG A 43 13.20 2.37 -3.40
CA ARG A 43 12.88 2.48 -4.83
C ARG A 43 11.38 2.54 -5.03
N ALA A 44 10.92 3.40 -5.93
CA ALA A 44 9.53 3.38 -6.36
C ALA A 44 9.23 2.08 -7.11
N ILE A 45 8.07 1.49 -6.82
CA ILE A 45 7.55 0.32 -7.52
C ILE A 45 6.10 0.55 -7.93
N PRO A 46 5.59 -0.15 -8.95
CA PRO A 46 4.16 -0.18 -9.20
C PRO A 46 3.39 -0.64 -7.95
N THR A 47 2.37 0.11 -7.58
CA THR A 47 1.34 -0.34 -6.65
C THR A 47 0.47 -1.38 -7.38
N TYR A 48 0.71 -2.68 -7.16
CA TYR A 48 0.06 -3.72 -7.99
C TYR A 48 -1.47 -3.70 -7.90
N GLY A 49 -2.06 -3.45 -6.73
CA GLY A 49 -3.51 -3.30 -6.60
C GLY A 49 -4.09 -2.07 -7.32
N ARG A 50 -3.25 -1.18 -7.85
CA ARG A 50 -3.66 -0.05 -8.71
C ARG A 50 -3.50 -0.35 -10.20
N VAL A 51 -3.00 -1.52 -10.57
CA VAL A 51 -2.80 -1.93 -11.97
C VAL A 51 -3.97 -2.81 -12.37
N ARG A 52 -4.81 -2.34 -13.30
CA ARG A 52 -5.84 -3.21 -13.87
C ARG A 52 -5.21 -4.38 -14.62
N LYS A 53 -5.71 -5.57 -14.34
CA LYS A 53 -5.43 -6.77 -15.12
C LYS A 53 -6.45 -6.88 -16.24
N SER A 54 -6.00 -7.12 -17.46
CA SER A 54 -6.88 -7.17 -18.65
C SER A 54 -7.72 -8.45 -18.71
N ASP A 55 -7.31 -9.49 -18.00
CA ASP A 55 -7.83 -10.85 -18.06
C ASP A 55 -8.57 -11.27 -16.77
N SER A 56 -8.68 -10.40 -15.77
CA SER A 56 -9.35 -10.71 -14.50
C SER A 56 -10.00 -9.49 -13.85
N SER A 57 -10.94 -9.75 -12.95
CA SER A 57 -11.59 -8.75 -12.09
C SER A 57 -10.83 -8.48 -10.78
N GLU A 58 -9.62 -9.02 -10.64
CA GLU A 58 -8.78 -8.79 -9.47
C GLU A 58 -8.42 -7.29 -9.34
N ASP A 59 -8.27 -6.83 -8.10
CA ASP A 59 -7.80 -5.50 -7.73
C ASP A 59 -8.73 -4.31 -8.10
N TYR A 60 -9.93 -4.56 -8.64
CA TYR A 60 -10.86 -3.50 -9.08
C TYR A 60 -11.20 -2.48 -7.98
N LEU A 61 -11.23 -2.92 -6.72
CA LEU A 61 -11.48 -2.06 -5.58
C LEU A 61 -10.49 -0.88 -5.52
N PHE A 62 -9.18 -1.14 -5.65
CA PHE A 62 -8.16 -0.09 -5.63
C PHE A 62 -7.83 0.44 -7.02
N ALA A 63 -7.86 -0.38 -8.07
CA ALA A 63 -7.50 0.02 -9.42
C ALA A 63 -8.56 0.92 -10.10
N GLN A 64 -9.83 0.82 -9.68
CA GLN A 64 -10.93 1.57 -10.25
C GLN A 64 -11.80 2.24 -9.18
N THR A 65 -12.39 1.49 -8.26
CA THR A 65 -13.43 2.02 -7.35
C THR A 65 -12.90 3.13 -6.46
N MET A 66 -11.70 2.96 -5.89
CA MET A 66 -11.01 3.97 -5.09
C MET A 66 -9.96 4.76 -5.88
N ASN A 67 -10.08 4.80 -7.21
CA ASN A 67 -9.15 5.48 -8.11
C ASN A 67 -9.85 6.59 -8.89
N THR A 68 -10.40 7.55 -8.17
CA THR A 68 -11.09 8.72 -8.72
C THR A 68 -10.55 10.00 -8.08
N PRO A 69 -10.78 11.17 -8.70
CA PRO A 69 -10.39 12.46 -8.11
C PRO A 69 -10.96 12.73 -6.70
N THR A 70 -12.10 12.11 -6.35
CA THR A 70 -12.78 12.30 -5.06
C THR A 70 -12.52 11.19 -4.05
N THR A 71 -11.78 10.14 -4.44
CA THR A 71 -11.39 9.03 -3.57
C THR A 71 -9.90 9.08 -3.28
N ILE A 72 -9.10 8.15 -3.78
CA ILE A 72 -7.65 8.14 -3.57
C ILE A 72 -6.99 8.32 -4.94
N PRO A 73 -6.87 9.56 -5.45
CA PRO A 73 -6.28 9.84 -6.76
C PRO A 73 -4.78 9.55 -6.83
N HIS A 74 -4.09 9.56 -5.69
CA HIS A 74 -2.64 9.38 -5.61
C HIS A 74 -2.30 8.22 -4.67
N PHE A 75 -1.52 7.27 -5.18
CA PHE A 75 -1.15 6.04 -4.47
C PHE A 75 0.23 5.57 -4.95
N LEU A 76 1.29 6.05 -4.30
CA LEU A 76 2.67 5.70 -4.62
C LEU A 76 3.21 4.69 -3.62
N THR A 77 3.83 3.61 -4.11
CA THR A 77 4.53 2.65 -3.25
C THR A 77 6.05 2.72 -3.42
N LEU A 78 6.74 2.78 -2.29
CA LEU A 78 8.19 2.74 -2.16
C LEU A 78 8.59 1.44 -1.45
N GLN A 79 9.52 0.71 -2.03
CA GLN A 79 10.06 -0.53 -1.50
C GLN A 79 11.50 -0.33 -1.03
N ARG A 80 11.84 -0.86 0.15
CA ARG A 80 13.23 -0.89 0.62
C ARG A 80 14.11 -1.72 -0.33
N LYS A 81 15.27 -1.19 -0.74
CA LYS A 81 16.18 -1.83 -1.69
C LYS A 81 16.83 -3.07 -1.09
N ASP A 82 17.33 -2.92 0.14
CA ASP A 82 18.06 -3.95 0.88
C ASP A 82 17.20 -4.49 2.01
N PHE A 83 16.37 -5.46 1.68
CA PHE A 83 15.49 -6.11 2.63
C PHE A 83 15.48 -7.62 2.40
N SER A 84 15.45 -8.36 3.50
CA SER A 84 15.31 -9.79 3.54
C SER A 84 14.16 -10.11 4.49
N PRO A 85 13.45 -11.23 4.27
CA PRO A 85 12.44 -11.65 5.21
C PRO A 85 13.09 -11.94 6.56
N PRO A 86 12.37 -11.72 7.68
CA PRO A 86 12.88 -12.07 9.00
C PRO A 86 13.22 -13.57 9.08
N PRO A 87 14.12 -13.97 10.00
CA PRO A 87 14.43 -15.39 10.23
C PRO A 87 13.16 -16.22 10.48
N GLU A 88 13.21 -17.49 10.09
CA GLU A 88 12.08 -18.39 10.37
C GLU A 88 11.99 -18.68 11.86
N SER A 89 10.79 -18.49 12.41
CA SER A 89 10.49 -18.87 13.79
C SER A 89 10.14 -20.36 13.88
N PRO A 90 10.46 -21.03 15.00
CA PRO A 90 10.01 -22.40 15.24
C PRO A 90 8.48 -22.53 15.16
N ARG A 91 8.01 -23.73 14.82
CA ARG A 91 6.57 -24.00 14.75
C ARG A 91 5.89 -23.75 16.10
N GLY A 92 4.75 -23.05 16.09
CA GLY A 92 3.97 -22.70 17.28
C GLY A 92 4.43 -21.42 18.00
N THR A 93 5.39 -20.69 17.43
CA THR A 93 5.90 -19.44 18.03
C THR A 93 4.98 -18.25 17.72
N ILE A 94 4.37 -18.22 16.54
CA ILE A 94 3.50 -17.12 16.14
C ILE A 94 2.11 -17.30 16.78
N SER A 95 1.82 -16.47 17.78
CA SER A 95 0.48 -16.20 18.29
C SER A 95 0.05 -14.79 17.91
N GLN A 96 -1.19 -14.61 17.46
CA GLN A 96 -1.74 -13.28 17.25
C GLN A 96 -1.93 -12.55 18.58
N SER A 97 -1.73 -11.24 18.53
CA SER A 97 -1.96 -10.37 19.68
C SER A 97 -3.42 -10.48 20.14
N ALA A 98 -3.68 -11.14 21.26
CA ALA A 98 -5.01 -11.18 21.88
C ALA A 98 -5.13 -10.03 22.89
N GLY A 99 -5.83 -8.95 22.51
CA GLY A 99 -6.20 -7.88 23.44
C GLY A 99 -6.05 -6.46 22.88
N LEU A 100 -6.64 -5.51 23.61
CA LEU A 100 -6.55 -4.10 23.30
C LEU A 100 -5.11 -3.60 23.58
N ARG A 101 -4.40 -3.18 22.53
CA ARG A 101 -3.08 -2.53 22.70
C ARG A 101 -3.28 -1.07 23.05
N THR A 102 -2.60 -0.56 24.08
CA THR A 102 -2.64 0.86 24.48
C THR A 102 -1.54 1.68 23.83
N THR A 103 -0.44 1.05 23.43
CA THR A 103 0.70 1.70 22.76
C THR A 103 0.76 1.31 21.29
N PRO A 104 1.13 2.23 20.38
CA PRO A 104 1.39 1.91 18.98
C PRO A 104 2.44 0.79 18.80
N TYR A 105 2.42 0.12 17.65
CA TYR A 105 3.55 -0.74 17.25
C TYR A 105 4.80 0.12 17.05
N ARG A 106 5.97 -0.41 17.41
CA ARG A 106 7.23 0.25 17.10
C ARG A 106 7.59 -0.08 15.66
N ALA A 107 7.43 0.89 14.75
CA ALA A 107 7.91 0.73 13.39
C ALA A 107 9.45 0.60 13.39
N PRO A 108 10.04 -0.22 12.51
CA PRO A 108 11.47 -0.18 12.25
C PRO A 108 11.87 1.19 11.68
N GLU A 109 13.13 1.57 11.88
CA GLU A 109 13.69 2.81 11.30
C GLU A 109 13.52 2.84 9.77
N TYR A 110 13.69 1.68 9.12
CA TYR A 110 13.44 1.49 7.70
C TYR A 110 12.38 0.41 7.46
N PRO A 111 11.08 0.78 7.38
CA PRO A 111 10.01 -0.13 6.98
C PRO A 111 10.30 -0.80 5.64
N ASP A 112 9.81 -2.02 5.44
CA ASP A 112 10.00 -2.75 4.18
C ASP A 112 9.33 -2.02 3.01
N CYS A 113 8.19 -1.38 3.30
CA CYS A 113 7.37 -0.67 2.35
C CYS A 113 6.83 0.63 2.96
N ILE A 114 6.82 1.69 2.15
CA ILE A 114 6.15 2.96 2.46
C ILE A 114 5.18 3.24 1.33
N THR A 115 3.92 3.46 1.65
CA THR A 115 2.90 3.84 0.67
C THR A 115 2.41 5.24 0.97
N LEU A 116 2.42 6.11 -0.02
CA LEU A 116 2.01 7.50 0.09
C LEU A 116 0.66 7.70 -0.60
N LEU A 117 -0.31 8.29 0.11
CA LEU A 117 -1.71 8.34 -0.29
C LEU A 117 -2.24 9.77 -0.22
N GLY A 118 -2.78 10.27 -1.32
CA GLY A 118 -3.64 11.45 -1.31
C GLY A 118 -5.09 11.01 -1.09
N LEU A 119 -5.71 11.43 0.01
CA LEU A 119 -7.10 11.15 0.35
C LEU A 119 -7.97 12.35 -0.03
N GLY A 120 -8.92 12.12 -0.92
CA GLY A 120 -9.97 13.08 -1.27
C GLY A 120 -11.08 13.14 -0.23
N SER A 121 -12.12 13.92 -0.56
CA SER A 121 -13.37 14.08 0.20
C SER A 121 -14.52 14.15 -0.82
N ALA A 122 -15.80 13.87 -0.53
CA ALA A 122 -16.44 13.24 0.62
C ALA A 122 -16.70 11.74 0.39
N ALA A 123 -16.21 11.19 -0.73
CA ALA A 123 -16.49 9.80 -1.13
C ALA A 123 -15.82 8.74 -0.24
N LEU A 124 -14.88 9.15 0.61
CA LEU A 124 -14.20 8.28 1.56
C LEU A 124 -14.66 8.50 3.01
N ASP A 125 -15.50 9.50 3.25
CA ASP A 125 -15.85 9.96 4.59
C ASP A 125 -16.80 8.95 5.26
N GLY A 126 -16.50 8.57 6.50
CA GLY A 126 -17.48 7.91 7.37
C GLY A 126 -18.24 8.90 8.25
N HIS A 127 -17.52 9.92 8.70
CA HIS A 127 -18.07 11.15 9.28
C HIS A 127 -17.51 12.33 8.49
N TYR A 128 -18.16 13.49 8.59
CA TYR A 128 -17.72 14.70 7.89
C TYR A 128 -16.23 15.00 8.12
N GLY A 129 -15.44 14.96 7.04
CA GLY A 129 -14.01 15.22 7.07
C GLY A 129 -13.17 14.15 7.78
N ILE A 130 -13.71 12.94 7.97
CA ILE A 130 -13.01 11.81 8.60
C ILE A 130 -13.15 10.57 7.73
N LEU A 131 -12.00 9.99 7.35
CA LEU A 131 -11.92 8.74 6.61
C LEU A 131 -12.75 7.64 7.29
N HIS A 132 -13.60 6.96 6.52
CA HIS A 132 -14.35 5.81 7.02
C HIS A 132 -13.39 4.73 7.51
N GLY A 133 -13.58 4.22 8.73
CA GLY A 133 -12.67 3.24 9.34
C GLY A 133 -12.47 1.98 8.47
N GLY A 134 -13.55 1.50 7.83
CA GLY A 134 -13.46 0.39 6.87
C GLY A 134 -12.55 0.65 5.66
N ILE A 135 -12.42 1.91 5.21
CA ILE A 135 -11.49 2.29 4.15
C ILE A 135 -10.05 2.30 4.67
N ALA A 136 -9.81 2.82 5.88
CA ALA A 136 -8.51 2.72 6.53
C ALA A 136 -8.07 1.26 6.69
N GLY A 137 -8.99 0.37 7.09
CA GLY A 137 -8.79 -1.06 7.15
C GLY A 137 -8.45 -1.68 5.78
N ALA A 138 -9.17 -1.31 4.72
CA ALA A 138 -8.88 -1.78 3.37
C ALA A 138 -7.49 -1.31 2.87
N ILE A 139 -7.12 -0.06 3.14
CA ILE A 139 -5.79 0.47 2.80
C ILE A 139 -4.69 -0.33 3.52
N LEU A 140 -4.89 -0.64 4.80
CA LEU A 140 -3.96 -1.47 5.58
C LEU A 140 -3.89 -2.90 5.03
N ASP A 141 -5.01 -3.52 4.67
CA ASP A 141 -5.02 -4.85 4.07
C ASP A 141 -4.21 -4.91 2.76
N GLU A 142 -4.49 -3.99 1.83
CA GLU A 142 -3.79 -3.89 0.54
C GLU A 142 -2.28 -3.71 0.72
N THR A 143 -1.89 -2.77 1.59
CA THR A 143 -0.47 -2.45 1.82
C THR A 143 0.28 -3.56 2.54
N LEU A 144 -0.36 -4.26 3.49
CA LEU A 144 0.24 -5.40 4.19
C LEU A 144 0.35 -6.64 3.29
N GLY A 145 -0.67 -6.91 2.48
CA GLY A 145 -0.63 -7.96 1.46
C GLY A 145 0.46 -7.73 0.42
N LEU A 146 0.62 -6.47 -0.02
CA LEU A 146 1.71 -6.07 -0.89
C LEU A 146 3.08 -6.29 -0.22
N THR A 147 3.22 -5.85 1.03
CA THR A 147 4.46 -5.98 1.81
C THR A 147 4.91 -7.43 1.93
N ALA A 148 4.00 -8.34 2.29
CA ALA A 148 4.29 -9.77 2.33
C ALA A 148 4.70 -10.30 0.96
N SER A 149 3.99 -9.91 -0.10
CA SER A 149 4.26 -10.37 -1.47
C SER A 149 5.63 -9.92 -1.99
N LEU A 150 6.13 -8.76 -1.56
CA LEU A 150 7.46 -8.28 -1.94
C LEU A 150 8.59 -9.19 -1.46
N HIS A 151 8.40 -9.93 -0.37
CA HIS A 151 9.36 -10.90 0.16
C HIS A 151 9.28 -12.29 -0.50
N LEU A 152 8.17 -12.60 -1.18
CA LEU A 152 7.87 -13.97 -1.64
C LEU A 152 8.25 -14.27 -3.09
N ALA A 153 8.45 -13.26 -3.93
CA ALA A 153 8.77 -13.48 -5.34
C ALA A 153 10.06 -12.80 -5.78
N PRO A 154 10.89 -13.46 -6.63
CA PRO A 154 11.73 -12.75 -7.56
C PRO A 154 10.87 -11.80 -8.39
N ARG A 155 11.40 -10.63 -8.77
CA ARG A 155 10.68 -9.54 -9.47
C ARG A 155 9.83 -9.98 -10.70
N SER A 156 10.09 -11.16 -11.26
CA SER A 156 9.49 -11.73 -12.47
C SER A 156 8.25 -12.62 -12.27
N GLN A 157 7.89 -13.04 -11.05
CA GLN A 157 6.68 -13.86 -10.81
C GLN A 157 5.70 -13.16 -9.88
N ARG A 158 4.84 -12.31 -10.44
CA ARG A 158 3.92 -11.45 -9.69
C ARG A 158 2.47 -11.86 -9.97
N GLY A 159 1.96 -12.78 -9.15
CA GLY A 159 0.53 -13.05 -8.95
C GLY A 159 0.24 -13.07 -7.44
N LEU A 160 -1.00 -13.27 -6.99
CA LEU A 160 -1.32 -13.39 -5.55
C LEU A 160 -0.43 -14.45 -4.88
N LEU A 161 0.50 -14.05 -3.99
CA LEU A 161 1.45 -14.97 -3.32
C LEU A 161 0.97 -15.41 -1.93
N GLY A 162 -0.11 -14.83 -1.44
CA GLY A 162 -0.73 -15.19 -0.18
C GLY A 162 -2.12 -14.57 0.00
N PHE A 163 -2.76 -14.94 1.10
CA PHE A 163 -4.11 -14.51 1.48
C PHE A 163 -4.09 -13.94 2.88
N THR A 164 -4.87 -12.89 3.14
CA THR A 164 -5.11 -12.39 4.49
C THR A 164 -5.96 -13.41 5.25
N ALA A 165 -5.39 -14.03 6.28
CA ALA A 165 -6.12 -14.94 7.18
C ALA A 165 -6.82 -14.19 8.31
N SER A 166 -6.24 -13.08 8.74
CA SER A 166 -6.87 -12.15 9.69
C SER A 166 -6.26 -10.77 9.57
N LEU A 167 -7.05 -9.76 9.93
CA LEU A 167 -6.63 -8.38 10.06
C LEU A 167 -7.18 -7.80 11.36
N ASN A 168 -6.30 -7.37 12.26
CA ASN A 168 -6.67 -6.69 13.49
C ASN A 168 -6.27 -5.22 13.37
N VAL A 169 -7.27 -4.32 13.32
CA VAL A 169 -7.09 -2.88 13.13
C VAL A 169 -7.37 -2.14 14.44
N THR A 170 -6.44 -1.27 14.84
CA THR A 170 -6.62 -0.34 15.95
C THR A 170 -6.66 1.10 15.44
N TYR A 171 -7.80 1.75 15.63
CA TYR A 171 -8.00 3.17 15.31
C TYR A 171 -7.54 4.02 16.50
N ARG A 172 -6.47 4.81 16.31
CA ARG A 172 -5.81 5.58 17.37
C ARG A 172 -6.31 7.03 17.40
N ALA A 173 -6.47 7.63 16.22
CA ALA A 173 -6.97 8.98 16.04
C ALA A 173 -7.73 9.06 14.70
N PRO A 174 -8.61 10.07 14.51
CA PRO A 174 -9.27 10.30 13.23
C PRO A 174 -8.24 10.52 12.11
N VAL A 175 -8.52 9.99 10.92
CA VAL A 175 -7.77 10.32 9.71
C VAL A 175 -8.53 11.41 8.96
N PRO A 176 -8.03 12.66 8.91
CA PRO A 176 -8.75 13.76 8.26
C PRO A 176 -8.93 13.52 6.75
N THR A 177 -10.00 14.03 6.17
CA THR A 177 -10.23 14.09 4.72
C THR A 177 -10.68 15.50 4.32
N PRO A 178 -10.15 16.08 3.22
CA PRO A 178 -9.02 15.58 2.44
C PRO A 178 -7.71 15.71 3.23
N SER A 179 -6.79 14.78 3.02
CA SER A 179 -5.44 14.85 3.61
C SER A 179 -4.48 13.97 2.83
N THR A 180 -3.22 13.97 3.24
CA THR A 180 -2.25 13.00 2.79
C THR A 180 -1.71 12.24 3.97
N VAL A 181 -1.52 10.95 3.77
CA VAL A 181 -1.00 10.05 4.77
C VAL A 181 0.08 9.16 4.19
N ALA A 182 0.95 8.66 5.06
CA ALA A 182 1.86 7.57 4.72
C ALA A 182 1.41 6.28 5.43
N VAL A 183 1.53 5.16 4.75
CA VAL A 183 1.45 3.83 5.34
C VAL A 183 2.84 3.25 5.45
N ARG A 184 3.30 2.98 6.66
CA ARG A 184 4.55 2.26 6.94
C ARG A 184 4.21 0.80 7.17
N SER A 185 4.83 -0.13 6.46
CA SER A 185 4.55 -1.56 6.62
C SER A 185 5.79 -2.44 6.56
N TRP A 186 5.79 -3.53 7.32
CA TRP A 186 6.90 -4.48 7.43
C TRP A 186 6.41 -5.88 7.81
N VAL A 187 7.23 -6.88 7.51
CA VAL A 187 7.06 -8.25 8.03
C VAL A 187 7.76 -8.35 9.37
N GLU A 188 6.99 -8.63 10.43
CA GLU A 188 7.51 -8.78 11.78
C GLU A 188 8.11 -10.19 12.00
N ALA A 189 7.39 -11.22 11.59
CA ALA A 189 7.77 -12.61 11.85
C ALA A 189 7.21 -13.56 10.78
N ARG A 190 7.86 -14.72 10.61
CA ARG A 190 7.35 -15.80 9.76
C ARG A 190 7.55 -17.17 10.40
N GLU A 191 6.60 -18.07 10.16
CA GLU A 191 6.60 -19.47 10.59
C GLU A 191 6.00 -20.30 9.45
N GLY A 192 6.85 -20.92 8.62
CA GLY A 192 6.44 -21.58 7.39
C GLY A 192 5.60 -20.65 6.49
N ARG A 193 4.31 -20.99 6.35
CA ARG A 193 3.35 -20.22 5.54
C ARG A 193 2.69 -19.06 6.27
N LYS A 194 2.87 -18.93 7.58
CA LYS A 194 2.27 -17.87 8.41
C LYS A 194 3.23 -16.69 8.49
N TRP A 195 2.80 -15.54 8.01
CA TRP A 195 3.60 -14.32 8.00
C TRP A 195 2.84 -13.22 8.74
N VAL A 196 3.43 -12.69 9.81
CA VAL A 196 2.85 -11.58 10.56
C VAL A 196 3.38 -10.29 9.97
N CYS A 197 2.47 -9.47 9.45
CA CYS A 197 2.77 -8.15 8.92
C CYS A 197 2.17 -7.09 9.82
N ARG A 198 2.85 -5.94 9.93
CA ARG A 198 2.38 -4.79 10.67
C ARG A 198 2.40 -3.54 9.81
N GLY A 199 1.43 -2.67 10.06
CA GLY A 199 1.20 -1.47 9.26
C GLY A 199 0.68 -0.31 10.08
N GLN A 200 1.05 0.92 9.70
CA GLN A 200 0.61 2.15 10.35
C GLN A 200 0.28 3.21 9.30
N ILE A 201 -0.95 3.72 9.32
CA ILE A 201 -1.32 5.00 8.71
C ILE A 201 -0.84 6.12 9.64
N VAL A 202 -0.01 7.00 9.12
CA VAL A 202 0.56 8.15 9.83
C VAL A 202 0.30 9.46 9.08
N ASP A 203 0.20 10.55 9.83
CA ASP A 203 0.17 11.90 9.27
C ASP A 203 1.58 12.42 8.90
N ALA A 204 1.65 13.70 8.50
CA ALA A 204 2.89 14.37 8.12
C ALA A 204 3.89 14.51 9.28
N ASP A 205 3.42 14.58 10.53
CA ASP A 205 4.26 14.65 11.73
C ASP A 205 4.67 13.26 12.24
N GLY A 206 4.17 12.20 11.59
CA GLY A 206 4.46 10.82 11.93
C GLY A 206 3.62 10.26 13.07
N VAL A 207 2.54 10.95 13.47
CA VAL A 207 1.58 10.45 14.47
C VAL A 207 0.82 9.26 13.89
N VAL A 208 0.72 8.18 14.66
CA VAL A 208 -0.02 6.98 14.25
C VAL A 208 -1.52 7.21 14.42
N LEU A 209 -2.24 7.27 13.30
CA LEU A 209 -3.68 7.49 13.26
C LEU A 209 -4.45 6.15 13.29
N THR A 210 -3.96 5.16 12.55
CA THR A 210 -4.54 3.81 12.52
C THR A 210 -3.42 2.80 12.29
N GLU A 211 -3.46 1.66 12.97
CA GLU A 211 -2.47 0.60 12.78
C GLU A 211 -3.12 -0.78 12.70
N ALA A 212 -2.41 -1.73 12.10
CA ALA A 212 -2.91 -3.09 11.99
C ALA A 212 -1.81 -4.15 12.14
N GLU A 213 -2.24 -5.32 12.61
CA GLU A 213 -1.52 -6.59 12.51
C GLU A 213 -2.31 -7.52 11.57
N ALA A 214 -1.65 -8.04 10.54
CA ALA A 214 -2.22 -9.00 9.61
C ALA A 214 -1.48 -10.33 9.71
N LEU A 215 -2.22 -11.42 9.71
CA LEU A 215 -1.67 -12.74 9.44
C LEU A 215 -1.90 -13.07 7.98
N MET A 216 -0.81 -13.18 7.24
CA MET A 216 -0.80 -13.59 5.84
C MET A 216 -0.46 -15.08 5.75
N LEU A 217 -1.20 -15.81 4.90
CA LEU A 217 -0.91 -17.19 4.54
C LEU A 217 -0.35 -17.26 3.13
N THR A 218 0.89 -17.71 3.00
CA THR A 218 1.50 -17.89 1.68
C THR A 218 0.88 -19.09 0.95
N LYS A 219 0.85 -19.01 -0.39
CA LYS A 219 0.40 -20.12 -1.22
C LYS A 219 1.25 -21.37 -0.97
N VAL A 220 0.59 -22.53 -0.99
CA VAL A 220 1.32 -23.80 -1.04
C VAL A 220 2.02 -23.86 -2.39
N GLN A 221 3.35 -23.87 -2.40
CA GLN A 221 4.08 -24.32 -3.58
C GLN A 221 3.74 -25.80 -3.74
N ARG A 222 2.97 -26.15 -4.79
CA ARG A 222 2.85 -27.55 -5.18
C ARG A 222 4.25 -27.96 -5.62
N SER A 223 4.98 -28.65 -4.74
CA SER A 223 6.14 -29.42 -5.16
C SER A 223 5.64 -30.40 -6.20
N THR A 224 6.22 -30.34 -7.40
CA THR A 224 6.05 -31.35 -8.43
C THR A 224 6.23 -32.72 -7.76
N LEU A 225 5.16 -33.52 -7.76
CA LEU A 225 5.24 -34.96 -7.45
C LEU A 225 6.07 -35.65 -8.55
#